data_AF-A0A0P0VDJ0-F1
#
_entry.id   AF-A0A0P0VDJ0-F1
#
_cell.length_a   1.000
_cell.length_b   1.000
_cell.length_c   1.000
_cell.angle_alpha   90.00
_cell.angle_beta   90.00
_cell.angle_gamma   90.00
#
_symmetry.space_group_name_H-M   'P 1'
#
loop_
_entity.id
_entity.type
_entity.pdbx_description
1 polymer ?
#
loop_
_entity_poly.entity_id
_entity_poly.type
_entity_poly.pdbx_seq_one_letter_code
_entity_poly.pdbx_strand_id
1 'polypeptide(L)'
;LTLFQKYKIFCAIEAPSLSTSGTTLSTMVELLGVKLIAVMVGYCWTELQENDLHFVFHTVQKWIESAVLLVEEMTDAINDAVINQKSNEDTLEKLKLVVSSIDELTLSFGEFALVTLCHLNHLVDIQETENFQSLQIIKSGDFADRNNNMMESMLRLFLASGVSEAIAKSSCEEASSIIASSRVAYMHFWELVASFVIYASPQTRRCALESMELWGLAKGSVSGLYSILFSSQPISHLQFAAYSLLLSEPLCQFSLIKECSLGSNRPLTQESCMGQSIELMPDSEKTLDLREELSSLIEMPTSELLQTDLLAHDRVDAFIAWSLLLSHLQLLPPASITRERVLQYIQDKISPCILDCIFQHIPLRTGAPCGKKKDAELMPEAEVAAQASKNAIITCSLLPCIESLWPVGTWQMASLAGGLYGMMIRLLPSYVRTWFTSLRDRSLSSSIESFTRAWCSPPLLLDEFSQVKDSLYADDNFSVSVNRSAYEIVATYKKEETGIDLVIRLPSCYPLRHVDVECTRSLGISEVKCRKWLLSLTAFVRNQNGAIAEAIHTWKSNFDKEFEGVEECPICYSILHTSNHSLPRLACKTCRHKFHGACLYKWFSTSNKSTCPLCQTPF
;
A
#
# COMPACT_ATOMS: atom_id res chain seq x y z
N LEU A 1 31.07 -32.47 -16.03
CA LEU A 1 32.39 -31.92 -15.65
C LEU A 1 33.38 -31.75 -16.81
N THR A 2 33.75 -32.80 -17.56
CA THR A 2 34.83 -32.72 -18.59
C THR A 2 34.57 -31.69 -19.70
N LEU A 3 33.32 -31.59 -20.17
CA LEU A 3 32.92 -30.59 -21.17
C LEU A 3 33.08 -29.15 -20.64
N PHE A 4 32.72 -28.92 -19.37
CA PHE A 4 32.86 -27.61 -18.72
C PHE A 4 34.32 -27.21 -18.53
N GLN A 5 35.19 -28.14 -18.13
CA GLN A 5 36.63 -27.87 -18.05
C GLN A 5 37.22 -27.50 -19.41
N LYS A 6 36.83 -28.20 -20.49
CA LYS A 6 37.24 -27.85 -21.85
C LYS A 6 36.73 -26.47 -22.27
N TYR A 7 35.48 -26.15 -21.95
CA TYR A 7 34.89 -24.84 -22.22
C TYR A 7 35.61 -23.73 -21.46
N LYS A 8 35.93 -23.92 -20.18
CA LYS A 8 36.69 -22.97 -19.36
C LYS A 8 38.07 -22.68 -19.97
N ILE A 9 38.77 -23.73 -20.43
CA ILE A 9 40.07 -23.60 -21.10
C ILE A 9 39.91 -22.85 -22.43
N PHE A 10 38.88 -23.15 -23.21
CA PHE A 10 38.56 -22.44 -24.46
C PHE A 10 38.36 -20.93 -24.20
N CYS A 11 37.54 -20.56 -23.22
CA CYS A 11 37.34 -19.15 -22.84
C CYS A 11 38.63 -18.47 -22.36
N ALA A 12 39.49 -19.17 -21.61
CA ALA A 12 40.76 -18.62 -21.13
C ALA A 12 41.78 -18.37 -22.25
N ILE A 13 41.73 -19.16 -23.33
CA ILE A 13 42.66 -19.05 -24.48
C ILE A 13 42.17 -18.02 -25.50
N GLU A 14 40.87 -17.96 -25.79
CA GLU A 14 40.31 -17.08 -26.84
C GLU A 14 39.79 -15.72 -26.34
N ALA A 15 39.80 -15.45 -25.03
CA ALA A 15 39.40 -14.16 -24.46
C ALA A 15 40.04 -12.92 -25.13
N PRO A 16 41.31 -12.95 -25.63
CA PRO A 16 41.89 -11.81 -26.34
C PRO A 16 41.50 -11.70 -27.82
N SER A 17 40.98 -12.76 -28.46
CA SER A 17 40.78 -12.84 -29.92
C SER A 17 39.32 -12.75 -30.36
N LEU A 18 38.36 -13.07 -29.49
CA LEU A 18 36.91 -13.02 -29.79
C LEU A 18 36.32 -11.61 -29.77
N SER A 19 37.00 -10.63 -29.17
CA SER A 19 36.54 -9.23 -29.10
C SER A 19 36.57 -8.49 -30.46
N THR A 20 37.10 -9.09 -31.52
CA THR A 20 37.33 -8.41 -32.80
C THR A 20 36.64 -9.04 -34.02
N SER A 21 35.98 -10.20 -33.90
CA SER A 21 35.25 -10.78 -35.04
C SER A 21 33.95 -11.48 -34.62
N GLY A 22 32.84 -10.72 -34.73
CA GLY A 22 31.48 -11.24 -34.59
C GLY A 22 31.16 -12.25 -35.69
N THR A 23 31.42 -13.53 -35.41
CA THR A 23 31.04 -14.65 -36.28
C THR A 23 29.93 -15.45 -35.60
N THR A 24 28.97 -15.96 -36.39
CA THR A 24 27.83 -16.77 -35.92
C THR A 24 28.24 -18.05 -35.17
N LEU A 25 29.46 -18.53 -35.39
CA LEU A 25 30.03 -19.67 -34.67
C LEU A 25 30.39 -19.32 -33.21
N SER A 26 30.85 -18.08 -32.96
CA SER A 26 31.19 -17.59 -31.62
C SER A 26 29.97 -17.54 -30.70
N THR A 27 28.85 -16.98 -31.19
CA THR A 27 27.61 -16.83 -30.42
C THR A 27 26.95 -18.17 -30.07
N MET A 28 27.01 -19.15 -30.98
CA MET A 28 26.49 -20.50 -30.70
C MET A 28 27.32 -21.22 -29.62
N VAL A 29 28.64 -21.03 -29.61
CA VAL A 29 29.53 -21.60 -28.59
C VAL A 29 29.26 -20.96 -27.23
N GLU A 30 29.06 -19.63 -27.19
CA GLU A 30 28.66 -18.94 -25.96
C GLU A 30 27.30 -19.43 -25.45
N LEU A 31 26.28 -19.58 -26.31
CA LEU A 31 24.96 -20.09 -25.93
C LEU A 31 25.04 -21.49 -25.31
N LEU A 32 25.76 -22.40 -25.97
CA LEU A 32 25.97 -23.76 -25.46
C LEU A 32 26.77 -23.73 -24.15
N GLY A 33 27.71 -22.80 -24.03
CA GLY A 33 28.46 -22.52 -22.81
C GLY A 33 27.57 -22.13 -21.64
N VAL A 34 26.66 -21.17 -21.83
CA VAL A 34 25.73 -20.70 -20.78
C VAL A 34 24.84 -21.85 -20.29
N LYS A 35 24.27 -22.61 -21.23
CA LYS A 35 23.44 -23.79 -20.92
C LYS A 35 24.23 -24.86 -20.17
N LEU A 36 25.47 -25.11 -20.59
CA LEU A 36 26.37 -26.05 -19.94
C LEU A 36 26.68 -25.62 -18.50
N ILE A 37 26.90 -24.32 -18.26
CA ILE A 37 27.13 -23.79 -16.90
C ILE A 37 25.90 -24.02 -16.02
N ALA A 38 24.69 -23.69 -16.50
CA ALA A 38 23.45 -23.92 -15.75
C ALA A 38 23.29 -25.40 -15.35
N VAL A 39 23.50 -26.33 -16.29
CA VAL A 39 23.43 -27.78 -16.04
C VAL A 39 24.52 -28.23 -15.06
N MET A 40 25.74 -27.70 -15.18
CA MET A 40 26.85 -28.03 -14.28
C MET A 40 26.58 -27.63 -12.85
N VAL A 41 26.02 -26.43 -12.62
CA VAL A 41 25.65 -25.97 -11.28
C VAL A 41 24.45 -26.77 -10.76
N GLY A 42 23.44 -27.04 -11.59
CA GLY A 42 22.26 -27.78 -11.15
C GLY A 42 22.54 -29.23 -10.73
N TYR A 43 23.44 -29.94 -11.42
CA TYR A 43 23.64 -31.38 -11.23
C TYR A 43 25.00 -31.81 -10.69
N CYS A 44 26.03 -30.99 -10.82
CA CYS A 44 27.41 -31.36 -10.51
C CYS A 44 28.11 -30.38 -9.55
N TRP A 45 27.35 -29.59 -8.77
CA TRP A 45 27.92 -28.56 -7.90
C TRP A 45 28.92 -29.08 -6.86
N THR A 46 28.75 -30.33 -6.39
CA THR A 46 29.66 -30.97 -5.42
C THR A 46 31.06 -31.22 -5.99
N GLU A 47 31.20 -31.27 -7.31
CA GLU A 47 32.47 -31.50 -8.01
C GLU A 47 33.19 -30.19 -8.38
N LEU A 48 32.57 -29.03 -8.14
CA LEU A 48 33.12 -27.72 -8.48
C LEU A 48 34.15 -27.25 -7.45
N GLN A 49 35.31 -26.85 -7.94
CA GLN A 49 36.36 -26.22 -7.13
C GLN A 49 36.13 -24.71 -7.00
N GLU A 50 36.85 -24.06 -6.08
CA GLU A 50 36.80 -22.60 -5.86
C GLU A 50 37.02 -21.79 -7.15
N ASN A 51 38.03 -22.17 -7.95
CA ASN A 51 38.30 -21.53 -9.23
C ASN A 51 37.19 -21.73 -10.28
N ASP A 52 36.41 -22.80 -10.16
CA ASP A 52 35.27 -23.04 -11.04
C ASP A 52 34.08 -22.19 -10.63
N LEU A 53 33.83 -22.05 -9.32
CA LEU A 53 32.80 -21.16 -8.78
C LEU A 53 33.09 -19.70 -9.14
N HIS A 54 34.33 -19.22 -8.99
CA HIS A 54 34.69 -17.86 -9.42
C HIS A 54 34.42 -17.62 -10.91
N PHE A 55 34.75 -18.60 -11.77
CA PHE A 55 34.47 -18.51 -13.21
C PHE A 55 32.95 -18.47 -13.49
N VAL A 56 32.17 -19.30 -12.80
CA VAL A 56 30.70 -19.30 -12.94
C VAL A 56 30.12 -17.95 -12.52
N PHE A 57 30.44 -17.45 -11.33
CA PHE A 57 29.93 -16.17 -10.84
C PHE A 57 30.31 -15.00 -11.74
N HIS A 58 31.57 -14.93 -12.18
CA HIS A 58 32.02 -13.88 -13.11
C HIS A 58 31.24 -13.93 -14.43
N THR A 59 31.05 -15.13 -14.99
CA THR A 59 30.36 -15.27 -16.27
C THR A 59 28.87 -14.97 -16.15
N VAL A 60 28.21 -15.41 -15.06
CA VAL A 60 26.82 -15.07 -14.74
C VAL A 60 26.65 -13.56 -14.60
N GLN A 61 27.51 -12.90 -13.83
CA GLN A 61 27.50 -11.45 -13.66
C GLN A 61 27.62 -10.73 -15.01
N LYS A 62 28.59 -11.12 -15.85
CA LYS A 62 28.78 -10.54 -17.19
C LYS A 62 27.50 -10.60 -18.03
N TRP A 63 26.80 -11.74 -18.05
CA TRP A 63 25.59 -11.88 -18.86
C TRP A 63 24.40 -11.09 -18.31
N ILE A 64 24.27 -11.00 -16.98
CA ILE A 64 23.26 -10.14 -16.34
C ILE A 64 23.54 -8.67 -16.68
N GLU A 65 24.78 -8.21 -16.53
CA GLU A 65 25.20 -6.84 -16.87
C GLU A 65 24.99 -6.52 -18.36
N SER A 66 25.19 -7.49 -19.26
CA SER A 66 24.92 -7.32 -20.69
C SER A 66 23.43 -7.13 -20.97
N ALA A 67 22.57 -7.90 -20.30
CA ALA A 67 21.12 -7.74 -20.41
C ALA A 67 20.63 -6.41 -19.82
N VAL A 68 21.24 -5.97 -18.73
CA VAL A 68 20.99 -4.64 -18.13
C VAL A 68 21.31 -3.56 -19.14
N LEU A 69 22.54 -3.54 -19.67
CA LEU A 69 22.97 -2.54 -20.65
C LEU A 69 22.01 -2.46 -21.85
N LEU A 70 21.60 -3.60 -22.40
CA LEU A 70 20.65 -3.66 -23.52
C LEU A 70 19.31 -2.98 -23.20
N VAL A 71 18.72 -3.27 -22.03
CA VAL A 71 17.44 -2.66 -21.62
C VAL A 71 17.61 -1.20 -21.25
N GLU A 72 18.76 -0.83 -20.69
CA GLU A 72 19.09 0.55 -20.37
C GLU A 72 19.25 1.40 -21.64
N GLU A 73 19.99 0.91 -22.65
CA GLU A 73 20.12 1.55 -23.98
C GLU A 73 18.76 1.65 -24.69
N MET A 74 17.94 0.60 -24.60
CA MET A 74 16.56 0.64 -25.12
C MET A 74 15.73 1.72 -24.43
N THR A 75 15.86 1.87 -23.10
CA THR A 75 15.13 2.88 -22.32
C THR A 75 15.52 4.29 -22.75
N ASP A 76 16.82 4.54 -22.96
CA ASP A 76 17.33 5.82 -23.43
C ASP A 76 16.82 6.15 -24.85
N ALA A 77 16.88 5.18 -25.77
CA ALA A 77 16.34 5.33 -27.12
C ALA A 77 14.83 5.62 -27.14
N ILE A 78 14.06 4.99 -26.24
CA ILE A 78 12.62 5.25 -26.06
C ILE A 78 12.40 6.67 -25.52
N ASN A 79 13.16 7.08 -24.51
CA ASN A 79 13.10 8.42 -23.92
C ASN A 79 13.39 9.50 -24.97
N ASP A 80 14.43 9.31 -25.78
CA ASP A 80 14.78 10.20 -26.88
C ASP A 80 13.69 10.27 -27.97
N ALA A 81 13.08 9.13 -28.30
CA ALA A 81 12.00 9.06 -29.29
C ALA A 81 10.74 9.82 -28.82
N VAL A 82 10.45 9.79 -27.52
CA VAL A 82 9.31 10.48 -26.91
C VAL A 82 9.60 11.97 -26.69
N ILE A 83 10.79 12.34 -26.21
CA ILE A 83 11.17 13.75 -26.02
C ILE A 83 11.22 14.50 -27.35
N ASN A 84 11.73 13.88 -28.41
CA ASN A 84 11.86 14.48 -29.74
C ASN A 84 10.65 14.17 -30.66
N GLN A 85 9.50 13.86 -30.06
CA GLN A 85 8.28 13.51 -30.78
C GLN A 85 7.82 14.65 -31.71
N LYS A 86 7.55 14.30 -32.98
CA LYS A 86 6.91 15.21 -33.96
C LYS A 86 5.43 14.90 -34.16
N SER A 87 5.05 13.61 -34.13
CA SER A 87 3.68 13.12 -34.19
C SER A 87 3.57 11.76 -33.46
N ASN A 88 2.35 11.35 -33.07
CA ASN A 88 2.13 10.05 -32.43
C ASN A 88 2.49 8.86 -33.34
N GLU A 89 2.22 8.97 -34.64
CA GLU A 89 2.54 7.91 -35.62
C GLU A 89 4.07 7.72 -35.79
N ASP A 90 4.83 8.82 -35.89
CA ASP A 90 6.30 8.78 -36.00
C ASP A 90 6.94 8.17 -34.74
N THR A 91 6.42 8.50 -33.56
CA THR A 91 6.87 7.87 -32.30
C THR A 91 6.58 6.38 -32.29
N LEU A 92 5.39 5.95 -32.73
CA LEU A 92 5.01 4.53 -32.75
C LEU A 92 5.93 3.71 -33.66
N GLU A 93 6.29 4.22 -34.84
CA GLU A 93 7.22 3.56 -35.76
C GLU A 93 8.63 3.47 -35.17
N LYS A 94 9.13 4.54 -34.55
CA LYS A 94 10.43 4.55 -33.86
C LYS A 94 10.47 3.54 -32.72
N LEU A 95 9.43 3.47 -31.89
CA LEU A 95 9.34 2.50 -30.79
C LEU A 95 9.35 1.06 -31.30
N LYS A 96 8.62 0.76 -32.39
CA LYS A 96 8.66 -0.56 -33.03
C LYS A 96 10.06 -0.91 -33.52
N LEU A 97 10.77 0.04 -34.14
CA LEU A 97 12.14 -0.16 -34.61
C LEU A 97 13.10 -0.43 -33.44
N VAL A 98 13.04 0.36 -32.37
CA VAL A 98 13.86 0.17 -31.17
C VAL A 98 13.61 -1.21 -30.56
N VAL A 99 12.36 -1.61 -30.36
CA VAL A 99 12.02 -2.94 -29.81
C VAL A 99 12.44 -4.08 -30.74
N SER A 100 12.35 -3.89 -32.06
CA SER A 100 12.79 -4.91 -33.03
C SER A 100 14.32 -5.06 -33.11
N SER A 101 15.07 -4.08 -32.63
CA SER A 101 16.54 -4.09 -32.61
C SER A 101 17.14 -4.76 -31.37
N ILE A 102 16.30 -5.19 -30.42
CA ILE A 102 16.73 -5.92 -29.22
C ILE A 102 17.42 -7.21 -29.65
N ASP A 103 18.64 -7.42 -29.18
CA ASP A 103 19.38 -8.66 -29.41
C ASP A 103 18.78 -9.83 -28.61
N GLU A 104 18.07 -10.71 -29.31
CA GLU A 104 17.43 -11.91 -28.78
C GLU A 104 18.43 -12.81 -28.02
N LEU A 105 19.69 -12.86 -28.48
CA LEU A 105 20.73 -13.69 -27.87
C LEU A 105 21.14 -13.19 -26.49
N THR A 106 21.28 -11.87 -26.32
CA THR A 106 21.65 -11.26 -25.03
C THR A 106 20.61 -11.56 -23.95
N LEU A 107 19.31 -11.48 -24.25
CA LEU A 107 18.27 -11.85 -23.30
C LEU A 107 18.26 -13.36 -23.01
N SER A 108 18.51 -14.20 -24.01
CA SER A 108 18.65 -15.65 -23.79
C SER A 108 19.85 -15.99 -22.89
N PHE A 109 21.00 -15.31 -23.06
CA PHE A 109 22.14 -15.47 -22.17
C PHE A 109 21.81 -15.02 -20.74
N GLY A 110 21.11 -13.90 -20.61
CA GLY A 110 20.58 -13.41 -19.33
C GLY A 110 19.67 -14.45 -18.66
N GLU A 111 18.77 -15.07 -19.41
CA GLU A 111 17.84 -16.10 -18.89
C GLU A 111 18.59 -17.29 -18.28
N PHE A 112 19.52 -17.90 -19.02
CA PHE A 112 20.30 -19.02 -18.49
C PHE A 112 21.25 -18.61 -17.37
N ALA A 113 21.73 -17.36 -17.35
CA ALA A 113 22.49 -16.81 -16.23
C ALA A 113 21.63 -16.72 -14.95
N LEU A 114 20.38 -16.25 -15.08
CA LEU A 114 19.41 -16.20 -13.97
C LEU A 114 19.04 -17.60 -13.48
N VAL A 115 18.82 -18.58 -14.38
CA VAL A 115 18.60 -19.99 -13.99
C VAL A 115 19.80 -20.53 -13.21
N THR A 116 21.02 -20.23 -13.65
CA THR A 116 22.24 -20.61 -12.93
C THR A 116 22.25 -19.99 -11.53
N LEU A 117 21.88 -18.72 -11.40
CA LEU A 117 21.81 -18.02 -10.13
C LEU A 117 20.72 -18.60 -9.21
N CYS A 118 19.57 -19.01 -9.75
CA CYS A 118 18.53 -19.71 -8.98
C CYS A 118 19.07 -21.00 -8.38
N HIS A 119 19.82 -21.79 -9.16
CA HIS A 119 20.46 -22.99 -8.66
C HIS A 119 21.48 -22.66 -7.55
N LEU A 120 22.31 -21.64 -7.74
CA LEU A 120 23.28 -21.21 -6.71
C LEU A 120 22.58 -20.81 -5.40
N ASN A 121 21.50 -20.03 -5.46
CA ASN A 121 20.75 -19.63 -4.26
C ASN A 121 20.05 -20.82 -3.59
N HIS A 122 19.48 -21.75 -4.38
CA HIS A 122 18.88 -22.95 -3.81
C HIS A 122 19.90 -23.81 -3.04
N LEU A 123 21.14 -23.90 -3.53
CA LEU A 123 22.23 -24.58 -2.83
C LEU A 123 22.59 -23.92 -1.49
N VAL A 124 22.45 -22.60 -1.39
CA VAL A 124 22.67 -21.86 -0.14
C VAL A 124 21.58 -22.18 0.91
N ASP A 125 20.35 -22.43 0.45
CA ASP A 125 19.16 -22.69 1.27
C ASP A 125 19.03 -24.15 1.77
N ILE A 126 19.61 -25.16 1.09
CA ILE A 126 19.56 -26.60 1.46
C ILE A 126 20.35 -26.95 2.75
N GLN A 127 20.55 -26.00 3.68
CA GLN A 127 21.19 -26.29 4.96
C GLN A 127 20.36 -27.24 5.83
N GLU A 128 20.86 -28.47 6.01
CA GLU A 128 20.99 -29.08 7.34
C GLU A 128 21.82 -30.38 7.40
N THR A 129 22.21 -31.01 6.29
CA THR A 129 22.75 -32.40 6.36
C THR A 129 24.23 -32.62 6.04
N GLU A 130 24.92 -31.81 5.22
CA GLU A 130 26.32 -32.10 4.86
C GLU A 130 27.23 -30.85 4.73
N ASN A 131 28.33 -30.82 5.48
CA ASN A 131 29.34 -29.76 5.49
C ASN A 131 30.28 -29.88 4.26
N PHE A 132 29.93 -29.27 3.14
CA PHE A 132 30.83 -29.18 1.97
C PHE A 132 31.64 -27.87 1.97
N GLN A 133 32.95 -27.95 1.68
CA GLN A 133 33.84 -26.77 1.56
C GLN A 133 33.34 -25.76 0.51
N SER A 134 32.76 -26.24 -0.59
CA SER A 134 32.19 -25.39 -1.66
C SER A 134 31.03 -24.51 -1.18
N LEU A 135 30.25 -24.94 -0.16
CA LEU A 135 29.17 -24.14 0.43
C LEU A 135 29.69 -23.04 1.35
N GLN A 136 30.80 -23.27 2.06
CA GLN A 136 31.45 -22.23 2.87
C GLN A 136 32.04 -21.12 2.00
N ILE A 137 32.53 -21.47 0.81
CA ILE A 137 33.06 -20.51 -0.17
C ILE A 137 31.94 -19.63 -0.75
N ILE A 138 30.80 -20.21 -1.13
CA ILE A 138 29.63 -19.45 -1.63
C ILE A 138 29.09 -18.48 -0.56
N LYS A 139 29.22 -18.84 0.74
CA LYS A 139 28.85 -17.98 1.86
C LYS A 139 29.94 -16.98 2.29
N SER A 140 31.11 -16.99 1.66
CA SER A 140 32.16 -16.03 1.97
C SER A 140 31.79 -14.61 1.51
N GLY A 141 32.40 -13.60 2.13
CA GLY A 141 32.03 -12.18 1.91
C GLY A 141 32.09 -11.72 0.45
N ASP A 142 33.08 -12.19 -0.33
CA ASP A 142 33.25 -11.78 -1.73
C ASP A 142 32.09 -12.24 -2.63
N PHE A 143 31.55 -13.45 -2.41
CA PHE A 143 30.40 -13.94 -3.17
C PHE A 143 29.09 -13.30 -2.75
N ALA A 144 28.94 -12.96 -1.46
CA ALA A 144 27.80 -12.20 -0.98
C ALA A 144 27.76 -10.78 -1.57
N ASP A 145 28.90 -10.10 -1.65
CA ASP A 145 29.02 -8.77 -2.26
C ASP A 145 28.74 -8.82 -3.76
N ARG A 146 29.29 -9.80 -4.48
CA ARG A 146 28.96 -10.03 -5.91
C ARG A 146 27.48 -10.31 -6.12
N ASN A 147 26.85 -11.10 -5.24
CA ASN A 147 25.42 -11.37 -5.31
C ASN A 147 24.60 -10.08 -5.12
N ASN A 148 24.98 -9.23 -4.15
CA ASN A 148 24.32 -7.94 -3.94
C ASN A 148 24.42 -7.04 -5.19
N ASN A 149 25.57 -7.00 -5.87
CA ASN A 149 25.75 -6.24 -7.11
C ASN A 149 24.91 -6.79 -8.27
N MET A 150 24.80 -8.12 -8.39
CA MET A 150 23.90 -8.75 -9.37
C MET A 150 22.43 -8.43 -9.06
N MET A 151 22.03 -8.44 -7.79
CA MET A 151 20.68 -8.07 -7.35
C MET A 151 20.37 -6.60 -7.65
N GLU A 152 21.33 -5.69 -7.45
CA GLU A 152 21.21 -4.29 -7.86
C GLU A 152 21.03 -4.17 -9.38
N SER A 153 21.81 -4.91 -10.15
CA SER A 153 21.72 -4.93 -11.61
C SER A 153 20.36 -5.46 -12.08
N MET A 154 19.86 -6.55 -11.50
CA MET A 154 18.53 -7.07 -11.78
C MET A 154 17.41 -6.08 -11.40
N LEU A 155 17.57 -5.33 -10.31
CA LEU A 155 16.65 -4.25 -9.95
C LEU A 155 16.67 -3.11 -10.96
N ARG A 156 17.84 -2.65 -11.40
CA ARG A 156 17.94 -1.61 -12.45
C ARG A 156 17.30 -2.07 -13.76
N LEU A 157 17.58 -3.31 -14.18
CA LEU A 157 16.94 -3.95 -15.33
C LEU A 157 15.40 -3.93 -15.22
N PHE A 158 14.87 -4.34 -14.07
CA PHE A 158 13.43 -4.34 -13.81
C PHE A 158 12.83 -2.92 -13.84
N LEU A 159 13.49 -1.96 -13.19
CA LEU A 159 13.03 -0.56 -13.14
C LEU A 159 13.11 0.11 -14.52
N ALA A 160 14.20 -0.05 -15.27
CA ALA A 160 14.37 0.50 -16.60
C ALA A 160 13.28 0.01 -17.58
N SER A 161 12.95 -1.28 -17.51
CA SER A 161 11.85 -1.88 -18.28
C SER A 161 10.48 -1.27 -17.96
N GLY A 162 10.21 -1.00 -16.68
CA GLY A 162 8.98 -0.30 -16.28
C GLY A 162 8.97 1.16 -16.68
N VAL A 163 10.08 1.87 -16.50
CA VAL A 163 10.22 3.28 -16.88
C VAL A 163 10.07 3.46 -18.40
N SER A 164 10.61 2.53 -19.20
CA SER A 164 10.39 2.49 -20.66
C SER A 164 8.91 2.51 -21.02
N GLU A 165 8.09 1.68 -20.36
CA GLU A 165 6.66 1.65 -20.60
C GLU A 165 5.97 2.92 -20.08
N ALA A 166 6.36 3.44 -18.92
CA ALA A 166 5.81 4.69 -18.38
C ALA A 166 6.06 5.89 -19.31
N ILE A 167 7.25 5.95 -19.90
CA ILE A 167 7.63 6.95 -20.90
C ILE A 167 6.79 6.77 -22.16
N ALA A 168 6.70 5.56 -22.69
CA ALA A 168 5.89 5.25 -23.88
C ALA A 168 4.40 5.59 -23.65
N LYS A 169 3.85 5.26 -22.47
CA LYS A 169 2.47 5.55 -22.07
C LYS A 169 2.16 7.04 -22.06
N SER A 170 3.15 7.90 -21.80
CA SER A 170 2.96 9.35 -21.87
C SER A 170 2.65 9.87 -23.28
N SER A 171 2.97 9.10 -24.32
CA SER A 171 2.59 9.39 -25.71
C SER A 171 1.19 8.86 -26.04
N CYS A 172 0.97 7.55 -25.87
CA CYS A 172 -0.33 6.89 -26.05
C CYS A 172 -0.35 5.47 -25.47
N GLU A 173 -1.54 4.89 -25.28
CA GLU A 173 -1.70 3.52 -24.78
C GLU A 173 -1.14 2.46 -25.74
N GLU A 174 -1.21 2.70 -27.06
CA GLU A 174 -0.62 1.80 -28.07
C GLU A 174 0.90 1.71 -27.94
N ALA A 175 1.57 2.83 -27.63
CA ALA A 175 3.01 2.88 -27.40
C ALA A 175 3.39 2.07 -26.15
N SER A 176 2.63 2.20 -25.07
CA SER A 176 2.77 1.36 -23.87
C SER A 176 2.65 -0.14 -24.21
N SER A 177 1.64 -0.50 -25.02
CA SER A 177 1.40 -1.89 -25.43
C SER A 177 2.53 -2.51 -26.24
N ILE A 178 3.27 -1.74 -27.03
CA ILE A 178 4.46 -2.22 -27.76
C ILE A 178 5.54 -2.67 -26.78
N ILE A 179 5.83 -1.86 -25.76
CA ILE A 179 6.82 -2.19 -24.72
C ILE A 179 6.34 -3.38 -23.89
N ALA A 180 5.05 -3.44 -23.56
CA ALA A 180 4.48 -4.56 -22.84
C ALA A 180 4.60 -5.88 -23.63
N SER A 181 4.34 -5.84 -24.93
CA SER A 181 4.43 -7.00 -25.83
C SER A 181 5.86 -7.53 -25.94
N SER A 182 6.89 -6.67 -25.87
CA SER A 182 8.29 -7.12 -25.90
C SER A 182 8.65 -7.94 -24.66
N ARG A 183 8.08 -7.60 -23.49
CA ARG A 183 8.28 -8.41 -22.28
C ARG A 183 7.60 -9.77 -22.36
N VAL A 184 6.40 -9.84 -22.94
CA VAL A 184 5.70 -11.12 -23.15
C VAL A 184 6.50 -12.05 -24.06
N ALA A 185 7.21 -11.53 -25.06
CA ALA A 185 8.07 -12.34 -25.92
C ALA A 185 9.19 -13.08 -25.14
N TYR A 186 9.65 -12.51 -24.01
CA TYR A 186 10.67 -13.07 -23.13
C TYR A 186 10.12 -13.34 -21.72
N MET A 187 8.93 -13.92 -21.64
CA MET A 187 8.20 -14.08 -20.38
C MET A 187 9.02 -14.78 -19.29
N HIS A 188 9.66 -15.91 -19.59
CA HIS A 188 10.41 -16.68 -18.58
C HIS A 188 11.59 -15.90 -17.99
N PHE A 189 12.34 -15.17 -18.83
CA PHE A 189 13.38 -14.26 -18.38
C PHE A 189 12.85 -13.24 -17.37
N TRP A 190 11.74 -12.57 -17.68
CA TRP A 190 11.16 -11.56 -16.80
C TRP A 190 10.58 -12.15 -15.51
N GLU A 191 10.02 -13.36 -15.55
CA GLU A 191 9.58 -14.09 -14.35
C GLU A 191 10.76 -14.42 -13.43
N LEU A 192 11.90 -14.83 -13.99
CA LEU A 192 13.13 -15.03 -13.23
C LEU A 192 13.60 -13.71 -12.60
N VAL A 193 13.67 -12.62 -13.36
CA VAL A 193 14.03 -11.29 -12.82
C VAL A 193 13.11 -10.91 -11.66
N ALA A 194 11.79 -11.05 -11.84
CA ALA A 194 10.79 -10.76 -10.81
C ALA A 194 11.02 -11.57 -9.52
N SER A 195 11.40 -12.85 -9.64
CA SER A 195 11.67 -13.72 -8.51
C SER A 195 12.86 -13.27 -7.65
N PHE A 196 13.84 -12.57 -8.24
CA PHE A 196 14.99 -12.03 -7.51
C PHE A 196 14.68 -10.68 -6.87
N VAL A 197 14.08 -9.74 -7.62
CA VAL A 197 13.92 -8.34 -7.15
C VAL A 197 13.05 -8.20 -5.90
N ILE A 198 12.11 -9.13 -5.67
CA ILE A 198 11.26 -9.14 -4.47
C ILE A 198 12.10 -9.28 -3.20
N TYR A 199 13.16 -10.10 -3.23
CA TYR A 199 14.02 -10.38 -2.08
C TYR A 199 15.21 -9.43 -1.94
N ALA A 200 15.32 -8.40 -2.80
CA ALA A 200 16.41 -7.45 -2.71
C ALA A 200 16.40 -6.70 -1.37
N SER A 201 17.59 -6.50 -0.79
CA SER A 201 17.73 -5.80 0.49
C SER A 201 17.34 -4.31 0.36
N PRO A 202 16.94 -3.63 1.46
CA PRO A 202 16.64 -2.19 1.43
C PRO A 202 17.83 -1.34 0.94
N GLN A 203 19.06 -1.75 1.23
CA GLN A 203 20.28 -1.11 0.75
C GLN A 203 20.42 -1.25 -0.77
N THR A 204 20.28 -2.48 -1.29
CA THR A 204 20.32 -2.75 -2.74
C THR A 204 19.24 -1.97 -3.48
N ARG A 205 18.02 -1.92 -2.93
CA ARG A 205 16.92 -1.11 -3.47
C ARG A 205 17.28 0.37 -3.53
N ARG A 206 17.88 0.92 -2.46
CA ARG A 206 18.33 2.31 -2.41
C ARG A 206 19.39 2.60 -3.49
N CYS A 207 20.43 1.77 -3.61
CA CYS A 207 21.48 1.96 -4.61
C CYS A 207 20.94 1.93 -6.04
N ALA A 208 20.07 0.96 -6.35
CA ALA A 208 19.43 0.88 -7.66
C ALA A 208 18.58 2.12 -7.96
N LEU A 209 17.85 2.65 -6.97
CA LEU A 209 17.02 3.85 -7.14
C LEU A 209 17.86 5.12 -7.33
N GLU A 210 18.91 5.30 -6.54
CA GLU A 210 19.87 6.41 -6.71
C GLU A 210 20.48 6.38 -8.12
N SER A 211 20.82 5.20 -8.64
CA SER A 211 21.28 5.04 -10.03
C SER A 211 20.22 5.48 -11.05
N MET A 212 18.96 5.10 -10.86
CA MET A 212 17.86 5.47 -11.76
C MET A 212 17.55 6.97 -11.72
N GLU A 213 17.69 7.63 -10.57
CA GLU A 213 17.46 9.06 -10.42
C GLU A 213 18.53 9.91 -11.14
N LEU A 214 19.78 9.44 -11.15
CA LEU A 214 20.90 10.11 -11.81
C LEU A 214 20.77 10.17 -13.34
N TRP A 215 19.93 9.32 -13.94
CA TRP A 215 19.72 9.29 -15.40
C TRP A 215 18.95 10.50 -15.94
N GLY A 216 18.08 11.13 -15.15
CA GLY A 216 17.31 12.28 -15.62
C GLY A 216 16.28 11.97 -16.72
N LEU A 217 15.71 10.75 -16.74
CA LEU A 217 14.65 10.35 -17.66
C LEU A 217 13.35 11.14 -17.45
N ALA A 218 12.47 11.17 -18.46
CA ALA A 218 11.20 11.89 -18.41
C ALA A 218 10.21 11.35 -17.35
N LYS A 219 10.33 10.07 -16.97
CA LYS A 219 9.55 9.43 -15.91
C LYS A 219 10.49 8.72 -14.92
N GLY A 220 10.11 8.70 -13.66
CA GLY A 220 10.88 8.06 -12.58
C GLY A 220 10.45 6.62 -12.28
N SER A 221 11.24 5.95 -11.44
CA SER A 221 11.06 4.54 -11.04
C SER A 221 9.65 4.21 -10.54
N VAL A 222 9.02 5.09 -9.75
CA VAL A 222 7.66 4.86 -9.23
C VAL A 222 6.62 4.78 -10.35
N SER A 223 6.67 5.69 -11.34
CA SER A 223 5.78 5.61 -12.51
C SER A 223 6.06 4.37 -13.35
N GLY A 224 7.32 3.93 -13.41
CA GLY A 224 7.71 2.67 -14.02
C GLY A 224 7.07 1.46 -13.33
N LEU A 225 7.09 1.41 -12.00
CA LEU A 225 6.45 0.35 -11.22
C LEU A 225 4.93 0.33 -11.43
N TYR A 226 4.27 1.50 -11.47
CA TYR A 226 2.84 1.58 -11.79
C TYR A 226 2.54 1.08 -13.21
N SER A 227 3.42 1.34 -14.17
CA SER A 227 3.25 0.87 -15.55
C SER A 227 3.37 -0.64 -15.67
N ILE A 228 4.31 -1.25 -14.92
CA ILE A 228 4.40 -2.72 -14.81
C ILE A 228 3.15 -3.29 -14.14
N LEU A 229 2.70 -2.67 -13.05
CA LEU A 229 1.56 -3.16 -12.26
C LEU A 229 0.25 -3.15 -13.06
N PHE A 230 0.01 -2.09 -13.82
CA PHE A 230 -1.22 -1.87 -14.60
C PHE A 230 -0.94 -1.93 -16.11
N SER A 231 -0.08 -2.85 -16.52
CA SER A 231 0.30 -3.04 -17.92
C SER A 231 -0.85 -3.64 -18.74
N SER A 232 -0.95 -3.22 -20.00
CA SER A 232 -1.91 -3.79 -20.97
C SER A 232 -1.68 -5.27 -21.29
N GLN A 233 -0.46 -5.78 -21.05
CA GLN A 233 -0.10 -7.19 -21.19
C GLN A 233 0.53 -7.67 -19.87
N PRO A 234 -0.29 -8.01 -18.87
CA PRO A 234 0.19 -8.27 -17.51
C PRO A 234 0.95 -9.60 -17.42
N ILE A 235 2.10 -9.57 -16.75
CA ILE A 235 2.83 -10.78 -16.33
C ILE A 235 2.76 -10.86 -14.80
N SER A 236 2.15 -11.92 -14.29
CA SER A 236 1.79 -12.08 -12.88
C SER A 236 2.93 -11.85 -11.90
N HIS A 237 4.09 -12.47 -12.15
CA HIS A 237 5.27 -12.33 -11.31
C HIS A 237 5.79 -10.88 -11.26
N LEU A 238 5.73 -10.15 -12.39
CA LEU A 238 6.14 -8.75 -12.46
C LEU A 238 5.14 -7.83 -11.75
N GLN A 239 3.84 -8.08 -11.89
CA GLN A 239 2.81 -7.32 -11.16
C GLN A 239 3.00 -7.48 -9.66
N PHE A 240 3.24 -8.70 -9.17
CA PHE A 240 3.50 -8.96 -7.76
C PHE A 240 4.80 -8.28 -7.27
N ALA A 241 5.87 -8.34 -8.08
CA ALA A 241 7.12 -7.66 -7.77
C ALA A 241 6.94 -6.14 -7.70
N ALA A 242 6.23 -5.55 -8.65
CA ALA A 242 5.93 -4.12 -8.67
C ALA A 242 5.09 -3.69 -7.46
N TYR A 243 4.04 -4.45 -7.14
CA TYR A 243 3.22 -4.23 -5.93
C TYR A 243 4.07 -4.24 -4.66
N SER A 244 4.92 -5.26 -4.52
CA SER A 244 5.77 -5.43 -3.34
C SER A 244 6.80 -4.32 -3.20
N LEU A 245 7.38 -3.86 -4.31
CA LEU A 245 8.34 -2.76 -4.33
C LEU A 245 7.69 -1.41 -4.00
N LEU A 246 6.47 -1.14 -4.48
CA LEU A 246 5.72 0.08 -4.14
C LEU A 246 5.40 0.20 -2.64
N LEU A 247 5.22 -0.94 -1.96
CA LEU A 247 4.99 -0.98 -0.50
C LEU A 247 6.27 -1.09 0.33
N SER A 248 7.42 -1.21 -0.30
CA SER A 248 8.72 -1.40 0.36
C SER A 248 9.50 -0.11 0.51
N GLU A 249 10.35 -0.02 1.54
CA GLU A 249 11.32 1.08 1.63
C GLU A 249 12.41 0.97 0.53
N PRO A 250 12.89 2.11 -0.01
CA PRO A 250 12.48 3.49 0.30
C PRO A 250 11.27 4.00 -0.51
N LEU A 251 10.78 3.23 -1.48
CA LEU A 251 9.74 3.63 -2.44
C LEU A 251 8.39 3.94 -1.79
N CYS A 252 8.04 3.27 -0.70
CA CYS A 252 6.75 3.44 -0.03
C CYS A 252 6.47 4.87 0.41
N GLN A 253 7.51 5.67 0.64
CA GLN A 253 7.42 7.09 1.01
C GLN A 253 6.94 7.98 -0.15
N PHE A 254 7.28 7.60 -1.39
CA PHE A 254 7.03 8.40 -2.61
C PHE A 254 5.95 7.78 -3.52
N SER A 255 5.43 6.60 -3.16
CA SER A 255 4.52 5.82 -4.00
C SER A 255 3.08 6.32 -3.97
N LEU A 256 2.66 7.01 -2.90
CA LEU A 256 1.28 7.49 -2.75
C LEU A 256 1.07 8.92 -3.27
N ILE A 257 1.99 9.84 -2.93
CA ILE A 257 1.85 11.28 -3.17
C ILE A 257 2.93 11.73 -4.14
N LYS A 258 2.55 12.58 -5.10
CA LYS A 258 3.49 13.26 -5.97
C LYS A 258 4.21 14.33 -5.14
N GLU A 259 5.51 14.21 -4.94
CA GLU A 259 6.27 15.33 -4.39
C GLU A 259 6.19 16.48 -5.39
N CYS A 260 5.46 17.55 -5.04
CA CYS A 260 5.61 18.83 -5.70
C CYS A 260 7.09 19.20 -5.56
N SER A 261 7.77 19.35 -6.68
CA SER A 261 9.19 19.69 -6.81
C SER A 261 9.55 20.90 -5.94
N LEU A 262 9.94 20.63 -4.70
CA LEU A 262 10.68 21.54 -3.83
C LEU A 262 12.14 21.18 -4.04
N GLY A 263 12.87 22.07 -4.71
CA GLY A 263 14.24 21.84 -5.10
C GLY A 263 15.14 21.41 -3.94
N SER A 264 16.04 20.49 -4.24
CA SER A 264 17.33 20.30 -3.57
C SER A 264 17.25 20.08 -2.05
N ASN A 265 17.03 18.83 -1.63
CA ASN A 265 17.56 18.36 -0.35
C ASN A 265 19.08 18.25 -0.45
N ARG A 266 19.80 19.38 -0.33
CA ARG A 266 21.21 19.36 0.08
C ARG A 266 21.27 19.13 1.60
N PRO A 267 22.21 18.31 2.11
CA PRO A 267 22.40 18.13 3.54
C PRO A 267 22.78 19.45 4.22
N LEU A 268 22.27 19.66 5.43
CA LEU A 268 22.52 20.79 6.31
C LEU A 268 24.02 20.98 6.60
N THR A 269 24.67 21.97 5.99
CA THR A 269 25.86 22.62 6.53
C THR A 269 25.95 24.09 6.12
N GLN A 270 25.98 24.94 7.15
CA GLN A 270 26.48 26.33 7.24
C GLN A 270 25.69 27.49 6.61
N GLU A 271 25.47 28.48 7.48
CA GLU A 271 24.77 29.76 7.33
C GLU A 271 25.37 30.69 6.26
N SER A 272 24.52 31.49 5.60
CA SER A 272 24.69 32.96 5.60
C SER A 272 23.45 33.67 5.05
N CYS A 273 23.07 34.76 5.72
CA CYS A 273 21.98 35.67 5.39
C CYS A 273 22.09 36.25 3.98
N MET A 274 20.96 36.39 3.28
CA MET A 274 20.41 37.67 2.80
C MET A 274 19.07 37.41 2.07
N GLY A 275 18.07 38.20 2.44
CA GLY A 275 16.66 37.84 2.26
C GLY A 275 16.09 37.94 0.85
N GLN A 276 15.11 37.08 0.60
CA GLN A 276 13.96 37.34 -0.27
C GLN A 276 12.72 36.78 0.43
N SER A 277 11.75 37.66 0.63
CA SER A 277 10.44 37.39 1.23
C SER A 277 9.66 36.43 0.33
N ILE A 278 9.62 35.16 0.72
CA ILE A 278 8.64 34.20 0.23
C ILE A 278 7.39 34.38 1.10
N GLU A 279 6.31 34.87 0.51
CA GLU A 279 4.98 34.84 1.13
C GLU A 279 4.61 33.37 1.38
N LEU A 280 4.75 32.94 2.63
CA LEU A 280 4.25 31.66 3.12
C LEU A 280 2.72 31.73 3.14
N MET A 281 2.08 31.17 2.11
CA MET A 281 0.67 30.81 2.18
C MET A 281 0.45 29.85 3.36
N PRO A 282 -0.65 29.98 4.13
CA PRO A 282 -0.91 29.10 5.26
C PRO A 282 -1.05 27.63 4.79
N ASP A 283 -0.45 26.71 5.54
CA ASP A 283 -0.38 25.25 5.26
C ASP A 283 -1.75 24.55 5.07
N SER A 284 -2.87 25.27 5.21
CA SER A 284 -4.23 24.77 5.08
C SER A 284 -4.73 24.60 3.64
N GLU A 285 -4.02 25.09 2.61
CA GLU A 285 -4.50 25.06 1.21
C GLU A 285 -3.68 24.16 0.25
N LYS A 286 -2.67 23.42 0.73
CA LYS A 286 -2.01 22.41 -0.13
C LYS A 286 -2.95 21.22 -0.34
N THR A 287 -3.59 21.16 -1.49
CA THR A 287 -4.38 20.01 -1.97
C THR A 287 -3.52 18.76 -1.99
N LEU A 288 -4.02 17.65 -1.43
CA LEU A 288 -3.38 16.34 -1.56
C LEU A 288 -3.37 15.95 -3.04
N ASP A 289 -2.19 15.75 -3.61
CA ASP A 289 -2.01 15.30 -5.00
C ASP A 289 -1.61 13.82 -5.00
N LEU A 290 -2.61 12.95 -5.04
CA LEU A 290 -2.37 11.52 -5.28
C LEU A 290 -1.78 11.37 -6.68
N ARG A 291 -0.89 10.38 -6.85
CA ARG A 291 -0.36 10.06 -8.17
C ARG A 291 -1.49 9.75 -9.16
N GLU A 292 -1.38 10.32 -10.36
CA GLU A 292 -2.37 10.23 -11.44
C GLU A 292 -2.65 8.76 -11.82
N GLU A 293 -1.62 7.91 -11.78
CA GLU A 293 -1.72 6.48 -12.05
C GLU A 293 -2.64 5.76 -11.06
N LEU A 294 -2.68 6.21 -9.80
CA LEU A 294 -3.48 5.62 -8.74
C LEU A 294 -4.86 6.29 -8.65
N SER A 295 -4.92 7.62 -8.76
CA SER A 295 -6.17 8.38 -8.68
C SER A 295 -7.13 8.02 -9.81
N SER A 296 -6.64 7.85 -11.04
CA SER A 296 -7.48 7.46 -12.19
C SER A 296 -8.21 6.13 -11.98
N LEU A 297 -7.57 5.14 -11.35
CA LEU A 297 -8.17 3.83 -11.07
C LEU A 297 -9.12 3.86 -9.87
N ILE A 298 -8.79 4.64 -8.83
CA ILE A 298 -9.63 4.78 -7.64
C ILE A 298 -10.89 5.60 -7.93
N GLU A 299 -10.75 6.68 -8.73
CA GLU A 299 -11.85 7.55 -9.13
C GLU A 299 -12.67 6.96 -10.30
N MET A 300 -12.27 5.81 -10.84
CA MET A 300 -12.96 5.16 -11.96
C MET A 300 -14.45 4.97 -11.63
N PRO A 301 -15.38 5.38 -12.52
CA PRO A 301 -16.80 5.33 -12.22
C PRO A 301 -17.25 3.92 -11.89
N THR A 302 -17.73 3.70 -10.68
CA THR A 302 -18.20 2.38 -10.25
C THR A 302 -19.33 1.85 -11.14
N SER A 303 -20.11 2.74 -11.76
CA SER A 303 -21.16 2.36 -12.72
C SER A 303 -20.64 1.63 -13.96
N GLU A 304 -19.40 1.92 -14.38
CA GLU A 304 -18.73 1.25 -15.49
C GLU A 304 -18.18 -0.09 -15.03
N LEU A 305 -17.47 -0.11 -13.89
CA LEU A 305 -16.98 -1.34 -13.27
C LEU A 305 -18.07 -2.37 -12.99
N LEU A 306 -19.24 -1.96 -12.52
CA LEU A 306 -20.34 -2.87 -12.19
C LEU A 306 -20.85 -3.66 -13.41
N GLN A 307 -20.61 -3.16 -14.63
CA GLN A 307 -21.03 -3.77 -15.89
C GLN A 307 -19.94 -4.64 -16.53
N THR A 308 -18.69 -4.53 -16.10
CA THR A 308 -17.60 -5.36 -16.61
C THR A 308 -17.70 -6.79 -16.06
N ASP A 309 -17.08 -7.73 -16.78
CA ASP A 309 -16.94 -9.11 -16.30
C ASP A 309 -16.20 -9.16 -14.95
N LEU A 310 -16.53 -10.15 -14.12
CA LEU A 310 -15.94 -10.33 -12.79
C LEU A 310 -14.42 -10.53 -12.87
N LEU A 311 -13.90 -11.03 -13.99
CA LEU A 311 -12.47 -11.24 -14.21
C LEU A 311 -11.85 -10.22 -15.18
N ALA A 312 -12.57 -9.15 -15.54
CA ALA A 312 -12.06 -8.12 -16.44
C ALA A 312 -10.83 -7.40 -15.85
N HIS A 313 -9.85 -7.06 -16.70
CA HIS A 313 -8.61 -6.40 -16.28
C HIS A 313 -8.86 -5.11 -15.50
N ASP A 314 -9.72 -4.21 -15.99
CA ASP A 314 -10.02 -2.93 -15.31
C ASP A 314 -10.50 -3.12 -13.86
N ARG A 315 -11.23 -4.21 -13.61
CA ARG A 315 -11.75 -4.55 -12.28
C ARG A 315 -10.65 -5.09 -11.36
N VAL A 316 -9.78 -5.95 -11.89
CA VAL A 316 -8.59 -6.45 -11.18
C VAL A 316 -7.70 -5.26 -10.81
N ASP A 317 -7.44 -4.37 -11.76
CA ASP A 317 -6.59 -3.19 -11.57
C ASP A 317 -7.17 -2.23 -10.52
N ALA A 318 -8.48 -2.00 -10.55
CA ALA A 318 -9.16 -1.21 -9.51
C ALA A 318 -8.99 -1.85 -8.12
N PHE A 319 -9.14 -3.17 -8.00
CA PHE A 319 -8.98 -3.86 -6.72
C PHE A 319 -7.54 -3.83 -6.22
N ILE A 320 -6.56 -3.98 -7.11
CA ILE A 320 -5.13 -3.82 -6.80
C ILE A 320 -4.84 -2.38 -6.37
N ALA A 321 -5.37 -1.37 -7.07
CA ALA A 321 -5.20 0.05 -6.70
C ALA A 321 -5.77 0.36 -5.31
N TRP A 322 -6.98 -0.12 -5.01
CA TRP A 322 -7.55 -0.03 -3.66
C TRP A 322 -6.71 -0.75 -2.61
N SER A 323 -6.15 -1.91 -2.95
CA SER A 323 -5.27 -2.63 -2.04
C SER A 323 -3.98 -1.86 -1.74
N LEU A 324 -3.38 -1.19 -2.72
CA LEU A 324 -2.23 -0.31 -2.53
C LEU A 324 -2.59 0.88 -1.63
N LEU A 325 -3.69 1.56 -1.90
CA LEU A 325 -4.15 2.70 -1.10
C LEU A 325 -4.34 2.32 0.37
N LEU A 326 -5.03 1.21 0.63
CA LEU A 326 -5.31 0.73 1.99
C LEU A 326 -4.02 0.28 2.70
N SER A 327 -3.11 -0.39 2.00
CA SER A 327 -1.80 -0.77 2.53
C SER A 327 -0.95 0.45 2.87
N HIS A 328 -0.89 1.47 2.02
CA HIS A 328 -0.22 2.73 2.34
C HIS A 328 -0.87 3.44 3.53
N LEU A 329 -2.21 3.49 3.56
CA LEU A 329 -2.94 4.07 4.67
C LEU A 329 -2.59 3.36 5.98
N GLN A 330 -2.45 2.04 5.99
CA GLN A 330 -2.01 1.26 7.15
C GLN A 330 -0.56 1.57 7.57
N LEU A 331 0.35 1.79 6.62
CA LEU A 331 1.76 2.11 6.90
C LEU A 331 1.94 3.55 7.45
N LEU A 332 1.04 4.47 7.12
CA LEU A 332 1.10 5.85 7.61
C LEU A 332 0.80 5.93 9.12
N PRO A 333 1.61 6.66 9.91
CA PRO A 333 1.37 6.87 11.33
C PRO A 333 -0.04 7.44 11.59
N PRO A 334 -0.76 6.98 12.64
CA PRO A 334 -2.13 7.43 12.93
C PRO A 334 -2.28 8.94 13.08
N ALA A 335 -1.28 9.61 13.66
CA ALA A 335 -1.26 11.06 13.88
C ALA A 335 -0.67 11.87 12.72
N SER A 336 -0.38 11.24 11.57
CA SER A 336 0.21 11.97 10.43
C SER A 336 -0.84 12.79 9.68
N ILE A 337 -0.48 14.04 9.36
CA ILE A 337 -1.30 14.95 8.54
C ILE A 337 -1.59 14.32 7.17
N THR A 338 -0.62 13.58 6.63
CA THR A 338 -0.76 12.83 5.38
C THR A 338 -1.92 11.82 5.44
N ARG A 339 -2.00 11.02 6.52
CA ARG A 339 -3.09 10.07 6.73
C ARG A 339 -4.44 10.78 6.80
N GLU A 340 -4.53 11.87 7.56
CA GLU A 340 -5.76 12.66 7.68
C GLU A 340 -6.23 13.21 6.33
N ARG A 341 -5.29 13.74 5.52
CA ARG A 341 -5.60 14.24 4.17
C ARG A 341 -6.08 13.16 3.22
N VAL A 342 -5.48 11.95 3.27
CA VAL A 342 -5.92 10.81 2.44
C VAL A 342 -7.32 10.37 2.86
N LEU A 343 -7.59 10.26 4.17
CA LEU A 343 -8.93 9.94 4.68
C LEU A 343 -9.97 10.98 4.24
N GLN A 344 -9.64 12.27 4.31
CA GLN A 344 -10.52 13.35 3.88
C GLN A 344 -10.78 13.29 2.37
N TYR A 345 -9.74 13.06 1.56
CA TYR A 345 -9.87 12.88 0.11
C TYR A 345 -10.81 11.71 -0.23
N ILE A 346 -10.68 10.57 0.46
CA ILE A 346 -11.55 9.42 0.25
C ILE A 346 -13.01 9.74 0.61
N GLN A 347 -13.22 10.44 1.72
CA GLN A 347 -14.57 10.80 2.18
C GLN A 347 -15.25 11.83 1.27
N ASP A 348 -14.50 12.80 0.73
CA ASP A 348 -15.09 13.91 -0.02
C ASP A 348 -15.22 13.64 -1.52
N LYS A 349 -14.23 12.98 -2.13
CA LYS A 349 -14.15 12.84 -3.59
C LYS A 349 -14.56 11.47 -4.13
N ILE A 350 -14.42 10.41 -3.34
CA ILE A 350 -14.63 9.04 -3.83
C ILE A 350 -16.01 8.53 -3.40
N SER A 351 -16.79 8.06 -4.37
CA SER A 351 -18.06 7.38 -4.09
C SER A 351 -17.82 6.03 -3.41
N PRO A 352 -18.59 5.65 -2.38
CA PRO A 352 -18.41 4.38 -1.68
C PRO A 352 -19.04 3.19 -2.42
N CYS A 353 -19.46 3.39 -3.68
CA CYS A 353 -20.03 2.36 -4.53
C CYS A 353 -19.03 1.25 -4.91
N ILE A 354 -17.71 1.43 -4.73
CA ILE A 354 -16.74 0.34 -4.91
C ILE A 354 -17.10 -0.91 -4.07
N LEU A 355 -17.76 -0.70 -2.93
CA LEU A 355 -18.26 -1.78 -2.09
C LEU A 355 -19.34 -2.63 -2.80
N ASP A 356 -20.12 -2.05 -3.71
CA ASP A 356 -21.05 -2.84 -4.54
C ASP A 356 -20.30 -3.80 -5.46
N CYS A 357 -19.20 -3.36 -6.08
CA CYS A 357 -18.32 -4.24 -6.87
C CYS A 357 -17.69 -5.33 -6.00
N ILE A 358 -17.21 -5.00 -4.82
CA ILE A 358 -16.65 -5.97 -3.86
C ILE A 358 -17.69 -7.05 -3.52
N PHE A 359 -18.94 -6.67 -3.23
CA PHE A 359 -19.99 -7.63 -2.90
C PHE A 359 -20.56 -8.40 -4.11
N GLN A 360 -20.20 -8.06 -5.37
CA GLN A 360 -20.43 -8.96 -6.51
C GLN A 360 -19.54 -10.21 -6.46
N HIS A 361 -18.38 -10.14 -5.79
CA HIS A 361 -17.45 -11.26 -5.58
C HIS A 361 -17.71 -12.05 -4.29
N ILE A 362 -18.64 -11.58 -3.45
CA ILE A 362 -19.00 -12.22 -2.20
C ILE A 362 -20.47 -12.64 -2.31
N PRO A 363 -20.76 -13.83 -2.89
CA PRO A 363 -22.14 -14.27 -3.12
C PRO A 363 -22.83 -14.63 -1.80
N LEU A 364 -23.46 -13.65 -1.16
CA LEU A 364 -24.15 -13.80 0.13
C LEU A 364 -25.58 -14.36 0.03
N ARG A 365 -26.08 -14.66 -1.17
CA ARG A 365 -27.40 -15.25 -1.34
C ARG A 365 -27.31 -16.74 -1.04
N THR A 366 -27.95 -17.14 0.06
CA THR A 366 -28.27 -18.53 0.33
C THR A 366 -29.14 -19.09 -0.80
N GLY A 367 -28.81 -20.28 -1.29
CA GLY A 367 -29.72 -21.05 -2.13
C GLY A 367 -31.11 -21.11 -1.46
N ALA A 368 -32.17 -21.11 -2.27
CA ALA A 368 -33.56 -21.02 -1.81
C ALA A 368 -33.84 -21.89 -0.56
N PRO A 369 -34.68 -21.42 0.39
CA PRO A 369 -35.00 -22.17 1.60
C PRO A 369 -35.91 -23.36 1.26
N CYS A 370 -35.31 -24.50 0.93
CA CYS A 370 -35.99 -25.77 1.13
C CYS A 370 -35.98 -26.07 2.63
N GLY A 371 -37.16 -26.18 3.23
CA GLY A 371 -37.37 -25.99 4.66
C GLY A 371 -36.53 -26.88 5.60
N LYS A 372 -36.39 -26.33 6.82
CA LYS A 372 -35.81 -26.85 8.07
C LYS A 372 -34.38 -26.38 8.35
N LYS A 373 -34.26 -25.70 9.50
CA LYS A 373 -33.04 -25.26 10.19
C LYS A 373 -31.88 -26.24 9.97
N LYS A 374 -31.02 -25.90 9.01
CA LYS A 374 -29.64 -26.32 8.92
C LYS A 374 -28.86 -25.02 8.78
N ASP A 375 -27.75 -24.91 9.50
CA ASP A 375 -26.87 -23.75 9.44
C ASP A 375 -26.68 -23.34 7.98
N ALA A 376 -26.95 -22.09 7.67
CA ALA A 376 -26.88 -21.59 6.31
C ALA A 376 -25.42 -21.63 5.85
N GLU A 377 -25.02 -22.75 5.24
CA GLU A 377 -23.70 -22.91 4.64
C GLU A 377 -23.51 -21.81 3.59
N LEU A 378 -22.45 -21.03 3.76
CA LEU A 378 -22.05 -20.03 2.78
C LEU A 378 -21.67 -20.75 1.48
N MET A 379 -21.86 -20.06 0.36
CA MET A 379 -21.26 -20.51 -0.90
C MET A 379 -19.73 -20.57 -0.74
N PRO A 380 -19.01 -21.49 -1.42
CA PRO A 380 -17.56 -21.65 -1.25
C PRO A 380 -16.78 -20.34 -1.44
N GLU A 381 -17.14 -19.54 -2.44
CA GLU A 381 -16.51 -18.24 -2.70
C GLU A 381 -16.75 -17.24 -1.56
N ALA A 382 -17.94 -17.26 -0.95
CA ALA A 382 -18.26 -16.41 0.19
C ALA A 382 -17.52 -16.85 1.47
N GLU A 383 -17.22 -18.15 1.62
CA GLU A 383 -16.39 -18.66 2.71
C GLU A 383 -14.92 -18.25 2.54
N VAL A 384 -14.38 -18.34 1.32
CA VAL A 384 -13.03 -17.83 0.99
C VAL A 384 -12.93 -16.34 1.29
N ALA A 385 -13.91 -15.55 0.84
CA ALA A 385 -13.97 -14.12 1.12
C ALA A 385 -14.08 -13.83 2.64
N ALA A 386 -14.91 -14.60 3.37
CA ALA A 386 -15.06 -14.46 4.80
C ALA A 386 -13.75 -14.69 5.57
N GLN A 387 -13.02 -15.75 5.22
CA GLN A 387 -11.73 -16.05 5.83
C GLN A 387 -10.68 -14.99 5.48
N ALA A 388 -10.66 -14.50 4.23
CA ALA A 388 -9.78 -13.42 3.81
C ALA A 388 -10.09 -12.10 4.53
N SER A 389 -11.37 -11.72 4.70
CA SER A 389 -11.78 -10.56 5.49
C SER A 389 -11.27 -10.64 6.93
N LYS A 390 -11.49 -11.79 7.58
CA LYS A 390 -11.05 -12.03 8.95
C LYS A 390 -9.53 -11.96 9.08
N ASN A 391 -8.79 -12.61 8.17
CA ASN A 391 -7.35 -12.61 8.16
C ASN A 391 -6.79 -11.20 7.96
N ALA A 392 -7.29 -10.45 6.97
CA ALA A 392 -6.84 -9.09 6.68
C ALA A 392 -7.05 -8.13 7.86
N ILE A 393 -8.16 -8.27 8.60
CA ILE A 393 -8.40 -7.49 9.83
C ILE A 393 -7.38 -7.83 10.92
N ILE A 394 -7.09 -9.12 11.12
CA ILE A 394 -6.18 -9.59 12.17
C ILE A 394 -4.73 -9.22 11.86
N THR A 395 -4.28 -9.46 10.63
CA THR A 395 -2.89 -9.21 10.20
C THR A 395 -2.65 -7.76 9.79
N CYS A 396 -3.72 -6.96 9.62
CA CYS A 396 -3.67 -5.62 9.05
C CYS A 396 -2.95 -5.58 7.68
N SER A 397 -3.10 -6.63 6.86
CA SER A 397 -2.36 -6.77 5.61
C SER A 397 -3.20 -7.43 4.52
N LEU A 398 -3.08 -6.89 3.30
CA LEU A 398 -3.65 -7.47 2.07
C LEU A 398 -2.64 -8.31 1.29
N LEU A 399 -1.37 -8.31 1.71
CA LEU A 399 -0.30 -8.99 0.98
C LEU A 399 -0.60 -10.47 0.69
N PRO A 400 -1.15 -11.28 1.63
CA PRO A 400 -1.48 -12.68 1.32
C PRO A 400 -2.56 -12.85 0.24
N CYS A 401 -3.49 -11.90 0.14
CA CYS A 401 -4.54 -11.91 -0.89
C CYS A 401 -3.96 -11.58 -2.27
N ILE A 402 -2.95 -10.70 -2.30
CA ILE A 402 -2.26 -10.29 -3.53
C ILE A 402 -1.27 -11.38 -3.98
N GLU A 403 -0.50 -11.98 -3.06
CA GLU A 403 0.38 -13.12 -3.35
C GLU A 403 -0.36 -14.28 -4.02
N SER A 404 -1.58 -14.56 -3.56
CA SER A 404 -2.43 -15.63 -4.09
C SER A 404 -3.34 -15.20 -5.23
N LEU A 405 -3.27 -13.94 -5.70
CA LEU A 405 -4.17 -13.40 -6.73
C LEU A 405 -3.98 -14.09 -8.09
N TRP A 406 -2.76 -14.51 -8.40
CA TRP A 406 -2.41 -15.04 -9.70
C TRP A 406 -2.28 -16.58 -9.72
N PRO A 407 -2.73 -17.26 -10.80
CA PRO A 407 -3.48 -16.72 -11.93
C PRO A 407 -4.87 -16.21 -11.49
N VAL A 408 -5.32 -15.12 -12.12
CA VAL A 408 -6.59 -14.47 -11.74
C VAL A 408 -7.76 -15.41 -11.99
N GLY A 409 -8.47 -15.73 -10.92
CA GLY A 409 -9.66 -16.59 -10.95
C GLY A 409 -10.74 -16.09 -10.00
N THR A 410 -11.90 -16.73 -10.06
CA THR A 410 -13.07 -16.33 -9.26
C THR A 410 -12.81 -16.42 -7.76
N TRP A 411 -12.07 -17.45 -7.32
CA TRP A 411 -11.74 -17.67 -5.91
C TRP A 411 -10.69 -16.67 -5.42
N GLN A 412 -9.69 -16.37 -6.25
CA GLN A 412 -8.67 -15.37 -5.99
C GLN A 412 -9.30 -13.98 -5.87
N MET A 413 -10.20 -13.62 -6.78
CA MET A 413 -10.96 -12.38 -6.72
C MET A 413 -11.89 -12.32 -5.50
N ALA A 414 -12.53 -13.42 -5.11
CA ALA A 414 -13.32 -13.49 -3.89
C ALA A 414 -12.47 -13.30 -2.62
N SER A 415 -11.29 -13.91 -2.58
CA SER A 415 -10.30 -13.73 -1.50
C SER A 415 -9.88 -12.25 -1.40
N LEU A 416 -9.48 -11.64 -2.52
CA LEU A 416 -9.10 -10.22 -2.56
C LEU A 416 -10.26 -9.29 -2.18
N ALA A 417 -11.48 -9.54 -2.69
CA ALA A 417 -12.67 -8.78 -2.33
C ALA A 417 -12.96 -8.86 -0.82
N GLY A 418 -12.87 -10.06 -0.25
CA GLY A 418 -12.97 -10.28 1.20
C GLY A 418 -11.92 -9.50 1.97
N GLY A 419 -10.65 -9.61 1.59
CA GLY A 419 -9.55 -8.87 2.19
C GLY A 419 -9.77 -7.35 2.14
N LEU A 420 -10.12 -6.82 0.96
CA LEU A 420 -10.44 -5.40 0.75
C LEU A 420 -11.57 -4.94 1.66
N TYR A 421 -12.68 -5.68 1.73
CA TYR A 421 -13.78 -5.35 2.63
C TYR A 421 -13.32 -5.32 4.10
N GLY A 422 -12.52 -6.31 4.52
CA GLY A 422 -11.95 -6.40 5.86
C GLY A 422 -11.07 -5.20 6.21
N MET A 423 -10.22 -4.75 5.28
CA MET A 423 -9.37 -3.57 5.49
C MET A 423 -10.15 -2.27 5.42
N MET A 424 -11.10 -2.13 4.49
CA MET A 424 -11.97 -0.95 4.39
C MET A 424 -12.80 -0.77 5.66
N ILE A 425 -13.36 -1.84 6.22
CA ILE A 425 -14.17 -1.72 7.43
C ILE A 425 -13.33 -1.37 8.66
N ARG A 426 -12.06 -1.78 8.70
CA ARG A 426 -11.10 -1.44 9.76
C ARG A 426 -10.57 0.00 9.63
N LEU A 427 -10.13 0.39 8.44
CA LEU A 427 -9.45 1.67 8.20
C LEU A 427 -10.39 2.83 7.85
N LEU A 428 -11.52 2.52 7.22
CA LEU A 428 -12.50 3.47 6.69
C LEU A 428 -13.93 3.16 7.21
N PRO A 429 -14.14 3.01 8.54
CA PRO A 429 -15.43 2.58 9.08
C PRO A 429 -16.58 3.55 8.74
N SER A 430 -16.30 4.85 8.69
CA SER A 430 -17.26 5.88 8.29
C SER A 430 -17.68 5.74 6.83
N TYR A 431 -16.73 5.51 5.93
CA TYR A 431 -16.96 5.32 4.49
C TYR A 431 -17.85 4.10 4.22
N VAL A 432 -17.53 2.97 4.85
CA VAL A 432 -18.32 1.73 4.76
C VAL A 432 -19.73 1.92 5.33
N ARG A 433 -19.86 2.66 6.44
CA ARG A 433 -21.18 2.95 7.04
C ARG A 433 -22.05 3.83 6.13
N THR A 434 -21.47 4.85 5.50
CA THR A 434 -22.18 5.70 4.54
C THR A 434 -22.73 4.88 3.38
N TRP A 435 -21.93 3.96 2.82
CA TRP A 435 -22.43 3.02 1.81
C TRP A 435 -23.52 2.11 2.34
N PHE A 436 -23.29 1.44 3.48
CA PHE A 436 -24.24 0.48 4.04
C PHE A 436 -25.62 1.12 4.32
N THR A 437 -25.64 2.35 4.82
CA THR A 437 -26.88 3.10 5.09
C THR A 437 -27.59 3.58 3.82
N SER A 438 -26.88 3.69 2.70
CA SER A 438 -27.44 4.04 1.40
C SER A 438 -28.08 2.87 0.64
N LEU A 439 -27.84 1.63 1.09
CA LEU A 439 -28.36 0.41 0.46
C LEU A 439 -29.89 0.36 0.50
N ARG A 440 -30.51 0.19 -0.67
CA ARG A 440 -31.98 0.08 -0.80
C ARG A 440 -32.49 -1.35 -0.66
N ASP A 441 -31.70 -2.35 -1.08
CA ASP A 441 -32.06 -3.76 -0.97
C ASP A 441 -31.91 -4.24 0.49
N ARG A 442 -33.04 -4.40 1.16
CA ARG A 442 -33.10 -4.86 2.56
C ARG A 442 -32.59 -6.29 2.74
N SER A 443 -32.78 -7.16 1.74
CA SER A 443 -32.28 -8.53 1.81
C SER A 443 -30.76 -8.55 1.76
N LEU A 444 -30.18 -7.82 0.81
CA LEU A 444 -28.73 -7.69 0.68
C LEU A 444 -28.12 -7.04 1.93
N SER A 445 -28.70 -5.94 2.41
CA SER A 445 -28.26 -5.27 3.65
C SER A 445 -28.28 -6.22 4.85
N SER A 446 -29.32 -7.05 5.01
CA SER A 446 -29.38 -8.05 6.08
C SER A 446 -28.32 -9.14 5.93
N SER A 447 -28.06 -9.60 4.71
CA SER A 447 -27.02 -10.60 4.44
C SER A 447 -25.62 -10.05 4.74
N ILE A 448 -25.33 -8.82 4.31
CA ILE A 448 -24.07 -8.13 4.63
C ILE A 448 -23.92 -7.99 6.14
N GLU A 449 -24.96 -7.52 6.84
CA GLU A 449 -24.91 -7.38 8.30
C GLU A 449 -24.62 -8.71 9.01
N SER A 450 -25.21 -9.82 8.52
CA SER A 450 -24.94 -11.16 9.05
C SER A 450 -23.50 -11.61 8.78
N PHE A 451 -23.00 -11.36 7.58
CA PHE A 451 -21.61 -11.66 7.20
C PHE A 451 -20.62 -10.90 8.08
N THR A 452 -20.81 -9.58 8.22
CA THR A 452 -19.94 -8.73 9.05
C THR A 452 -19.97 -9.16 10.51
N ARG A 453 -21.15 -9.42 11.06
CA ARG A 453 -21.32 -9.89 12.45
C ARG A 453 -20.55 -11.19 12.71
N ALA A 454 -20.55 -12.12 11.75
CA ALA A 454 -19.92 -13.42 11.92
C ALA A 454 -18.39 -13.37 11.75
N TRP A 455 -17.89 -12.61 10.77
CA TRP A 455 -16.51 -12.74 10.31
C TRP A 455 -15.63 -11.51 10.54
N CYS A 456 -16.21 -10.30 10.51
CA CYS A 456 -15.46 -9.05 10.57
C CYS A 456 -15.54 -8.39 11.95
N SER A 457 -16.73 -8.31 12.54
CA SER A 457 -16.95 -7.64 13.83
C SER A 457 -16.19 -8.30 15.00
N PRO A 458 -16.10 -9.64 15.14
CA PRO A 458 -15.42 -10.23 16.29
C PRO A 458 -13.96 -9.81 16.47
N PRO A 459 -13.06 -9.85 15.45
CA PRO A 459 -11.69 -9.36 15.62
C PRO A 459 -11.61 -7.85 15.86
N LEU A 460 -12.48 -7.04 15.25
CA LEU A 460 -12.52 -5.59 15.48
C LEU A 460 -12.91 -5.24 16.93
N LEU A 461 -13.95 -5.90 17.45
CA LEU A 461 -14.41 -5.73 18.83
C LEU A 461 -13.33 -6.13 19.83
N LEU A 462 -12.63 -7.25 19.58
CA LEU A 462 -11.54 -7.70 20.43
C LEU A 462 -10.38 -6.69 20.47
N ASP A 463 -10.04 -6.10 19.33
CA ASP A 463 -9.01 -5.07 19.22
C ASP A 463 -9.42 -3.81 20.01
N GLU A 464 -10.63 -3.28 19.80
CA GLU A 464 -11.16 -2.13 20.55
C GLU A 464 -11.15 -2.37 22.07
N PHE A 465 -11.62 -3.53 22.52
CA PHE A 465 -11.62 -3.87 23.94
C PHE A 465 -10.22 -4.02 24.53
N SER A 466 -9.25 -4.46 23.73
CA SER A 466 -7.86 -4.60 24.17
C SER A 466 -7.20 -3.23 24.26
N GLN A 467 -7.36 -2.38 23.23
CA GLN A 467 -6.87 -1.00 23.24
C GLN A 467 -7.41 -0.20 24.42
N VAL A 468 -8.71 -0.29 24.72
CA VAL A 468 -9.33 0.37 25.90
C VAL A 468 -8.71 -0.11 27.21
N LYS A 469 -8.39 -1.40 27.34
CA LYS A 469 -7.77 -1.95 28.55
C LYS A 469 -6.31 -1.53 28.71
N ASP A 470 -5.58 -1.43 27.61
CA ASP A 470 -4.13 -1.16 27.62
C ASP A 470 -3.80 0.34 27.74
N SER A 471 -4.69 1.20 27.25
CA SER A 471 -4.50 2.66 27.21
C SER A 471 -5.04 3.41 28.44
N LEU A 472 -6.07 2.88 29.09
CA LEU A 472 -6.78 3.58 30.17
C LEU A 472 -6.40 2.99 31.53
N TYR A 473 -5.60 3.76 32.28
CA TYR A 473 -5.23 3.41 33.64
C TYR A 473 -6.30 3.87 34.62
N ALA A 474 -6.66 3.00 35.55
CA ALA A 474 -7.50 3.36 36.69
C ALA A 474 -6.71 4.27 37.64
N ASP A 475 -7.38 5.31 38.12
CA ASP A 475 -6.89 6.17 39.19
C ASP A 475 -7.93 6.19 40.34
N ASP A 476 -7.64 6.90 41.43
CA ASP A 476 -8.55 6.95 42.59
C ASP A 476 -9.96 7.49 42.24
N ASN A 477 -10.06 8.26 41.15
CA ASN A 477 -11.28 8.94 40.71
C ASN A 477 -11.86 8.32 39.43
N PHE A 478 -11.21 7.34 38.80
CA PHE A 478 -11.57 6.83 37.48
C PHE A 478 -11.30 5.33 37.34
N SER A 479 -12.29 4.60 36.87
CA SER A 479 -12.16 3.17 36.58
C SER A 479 -12.87 2.79 35.29
N VAL A 480 -12.36 1.78 34.59
CA VAL A 480 -12.94 1.27 33.34
C VAL A 480 -13.14 -0.24 33.47
N SER A 481 -14.32 -0.70 33.09
CA SER A 481 -14.64 -2.12 33.01
C SER A 481 -15.18 -2.47 31.63
N VAL A 482 -14.78 -3.64 31.12
CA VAL A 482 -15.14 -4.10 29.77
C VAL A 482 -15.88 -5.43 29.88
N ASN A 483 -17.11 -5.46 29.39
CA ASN A 483 -17.95 -6.65 29.30
C ASN A 483 -18.02 -7.13 27.84
N ARG A 484 -17.18 -8.11 27.52
CA ARG A 484 -17.07 -8.68 26.16
C ARG A 484 -18.33 -9.41 25.70
N SER A 485 -19.11 -9.98 26.61
CA SER A 485 -20.31 -10.76 26.27
C SER A 485 -21.50 -9.86 25.91
N ALA A 486 -21.57 -8.68 26.53
CA ALA A 486 -22.59 -7.67 26.25
C ALA A 486 -22.14 -6.61 25.24
N TYR A 487 -20.90 -6.71 24.74
CA TYR A 487 -20.23 -5.68 23.93
C TYR A 487 -20.30 -4.27 24.56
N GLU A 488 -20.10 -4.21 25.87
CA GLU A 488 -20.31 -3.01 26.68
C GLU A 488 -19.02 -2.59 27.40
N ILE A 489 -18.75 -1.29 27.42
CA ILE A 489 -17.65 -0.65 28.16
C ILE A 489 -18.26 0.33 29.14
N VAL A 490 -17.90 0.22 30.42
CA VAL A 490 -18.37 1.12 31.48
C VAL A 490 -17.19 1.86 32.07
N ALA A 491 -17.16 3.17 31.87
CA ALA A 491 -16.20 4.08 32.48
C ALA A 491 -16.87 4.85 33.62
N THR A 492 -16.34 4.71 34.83
CA THR A 492 -16.86 5.36 36.04
C THR A 492 -15.89 6.45 36.48
N TYR A 493 -16.38 7.68 36.58
CA TYR A 493 -15.66 8.81 37.17
C TYR A 493 -16.31 9.20 38.48
N LYS A 494 -15.55 9.38 39.55
CA LYS A 494 -16.04 9.78 40.87
C LYS A 494 -15.05 10.72 41.54
N LYS A 495 -15.52 11.89 41.97
CA LYS A 495 -14.74 12.86 42.75
C LYS A 495 -15.63 13.45 43.84
N GLU A 496 -15.25 13.25 45.09
CA GLU A 496 -16.02 13.64 46.28
C GLU A 496 -17.45 13.03 46.28
N GLU A 497 -18.50 13.85 46.40
CA GLU A 497 -19.92 13.44 46.34
C GLU A 497 -20.46 13.36 44.90
N THR A 498 -19.66 13.75 43.91
CA THR A 498 -20.06 13.77 42.50
C THR A 498 -19.50 12.57 41.74
N GLY A 499 -20.29 12.03 40.81
CA GLY A 499 -19.85 10.89 40.02
C GLY A 499 -20.74 10.60 38.83
N ILE A 500 -20.14 10.10 37.76
CA ILE A 500 -20.81 9.75 36.52
C ILE A 500 -20.38 8.39 36.00
N ASP A 501 -21.34 7.62 35.51
CA ASP A 501 -21.10 6.34 34.87
C ASP A 501 -21.43 6.48 33.38
N LEU A 502 -20.41 6.35 32.54
CA LEU A 502 -20.49 6.36 31.09
C LEU A 502 -20.53 4.91 30.59
N VAL A 503 -21.58 4.58 29.84
CA VAL A 503 -21.79 3.26 29.24
C VAL A 503 -21.73 3.37 27.73
N ILE A 504 -20.82 2.63 27.10
CA ILE A 504 -20.63 2.58 25.65
C ILE A 504 -20.95 1.15 25.19
N ARG A 505 -21.96 0.99 24.34
CA ARG A 505 -22.37 -0.31 23.76
C ARG A 505 -22.05 -0.37 22.29
N LEU A 506 -21.20 -1.31 21.91
CA LEU A 506 -20.86 -1.57 20.53
C LEU A 506 -21.88 -2.55 19.92
N PRO A 507 -22.38 -2.32 18.70
CA PRO A 507 -23.30 -3.24 18.05
C PRO A 507 -22.58 -4.55 17.67
N SER A 508 -23.33 -5.66 17.60
CA SER A 508 -22.79 -6.95 17.16
C SER A 508 -22.27 -6.95 15.71
N CYS A 509 -22.75 -6.02 14.89
CA CYS A 509 -22.29 -5.76 13.52
C CYS A 509 -21.37 -4.52 13.44
N TYR A 510 -20.64 -4.21 14.51
CA TYR A 510 -19.67 -3.11 14.54
C TYR A 510 -18.67 -3.21 13.37
N PRO A 511 -18.33 -2.11 12.67
CA PRO A 511 -18.78 -0.71 12.84
C PRO A 511 -19.95 -0.28 11.93
N LEU A 512 -20.70 -1.21 11.31
CA LEU A 512 -21.80 -0.87 10.37
C LEU A 512 -22.91 -0.05 11.02
N ARG A 513 -23.25 -0.35 12.27
CA ARG A 513 -24.19 0.43 13.06
C ARG A 513 -23.45 1.35 14.03
N HIS A 514 -24.11 2.42 14.44
CA HIS A 514 -23.55 3.35 15.40
C HIS A 514 -23.36 2.70 16.77
N VAL A 515 -22.34 3.16 17.49
CA VAL A 515 -22.13 2.85 18.90
C VAL A 515 -23.15 3.65 19.72
N ASP A 516 -23.77 3.00 20.68
CA ASP A 516 -24.71 3.61 21.62
C ASP A 516 -23.94 4.08 22.85
N VAL A 517 -24.21 5.32 23.26
CA VAL A 517 -23.56 5.95 24.41
C VAL A 517 -24.65 6.40 25.37
N GLU A 518 -24.52 6.06 26.64
CA GLU A 518 -25.47 6.38 27.71
C GLU A 518 -24.73 6.85 28.96
N CYS A 519 -25.36 7.74 29.72
CA CYS A 519 -24.93 8.11 31.07
C CYS A 519 -25.98 7.62 32.06
N THR A 520 -25.67 6.64 32.91
CA THR A 520 -26.66 5.94 33.75
C THR A 520 -26.68 6.43 35.20
N ARG A 521 -25.55 6.91 35.72
CA ARG A 521 -25.43 7.55 37.03
C ARG A 521 -24.90 8.96 36.85
N SER A 522 -25.54 9.97 37.44
CA SER A 522 -25.06 11.35 37.45
C SER A 522 -25.35 12.00 38.81
N LEU A 523 -24.44 11.81 39.76
CA LEU A 523 -24.53 12.38 41.10
C LEU A 523 -23.85 13.76 41.08
N GLY A 524 -24.58 14.79 41.50
CA GLY A 524 -24.07 16.17 41.59
C GLY A 524 -23.87 16.92 40.27
N ILE A 525 -24.34 16.37 39.14
CA ILE A 525 -24.26 16.99 37.81
C ILE A 525 -25.68 17.32 37.33
N SER A 526 -25.91 18.53 36.79
CA SER A 526 -27.22 18.90 36.25
C SER A 526 -27.55 18.13 34.97
N GLU A 527 -28.83 17.79 34.79
CA GLU A 527 -29.30 17.01 33.63
C GLU A 527 -28.95 17.68 32.28
N VAL A 528 -29.05 19.02 32.22
CA VAL A 528 -28.70 19.81 31.03
C VAL A 528 -27.23 19.65 30.67
N LYS A 529 -26.35 19.65 31.67
CA LYS A 529 -24.89 19.51 31.48
C LYS A 529 -24.54 18.08 31.06
N CYS A 530 -25.14 17.09 31.73
CA CYS A 530 -25.01 15.69 31.35
C CYS A 530 -25.44 15.44 29.89
N ARG A 531 -26.57 16.02 29.46
CA ARG A 531 -27.06 15.91 28.07
C ARG A 531 -26.11 16.55 27.06
N LYS A 532 -25.56 17.74 27.36
CA LYS A 532 -24.58 18.41 26.49
C LYS A 532 -23.31 17.56 26.30
N TRP A 533 -22.79 17.00 27.39
CA TRP A 533 -21.62 16.12 27.35
C TRP A 533 -21.89 14.82 26.60
N LEU A 534 -23.07 14.21 26.82
CA LEU A 534 -23.48 13.03 26.08
C LEU A 534 -23.59 13.31 24.57
N LEU A 535 -24.14 14.47 24.18
CA LEU A 535 -24.20 14.88 22.77
C LEU A 535 -22.81 15.03 22.16
N SER A 536 -21.89 15.70 22.87
CA SER A 536 -20.50 15.87 22.43
C SER A 536 -19.79 14.53 22.24
N LEU A 537 -19.87 13.63 23.23
CA LEU A 537 -19.26 12.31 23.18
C LEU A 537 -19.90 11.43 22.11
N THR A 538 -21.23 11.44 21.99
CA THR A 538 -21.95 10.68 20.96
C THR A 538 -21.56 11.17 19.56
N ALA A 539 -21.46 12.49 19.36
CA ALA A 539 -20.99 13.06 18.10
C ALA A 539 -19.55 12.65 17.81
N PHE A 540 -18.68 12.64 18.84
CA PHE A 540 -17.31 12.17 18.72
C PHE A 540 -17.29 10.71 18.28
N VAL A 541 -17.91 9.78 19.02
CA VAL A 541 -17.88 8.34 18.72
C VAL A 541 -18.57 8.00 17.38
N ARG A 542 -19.65 8.70 17.01
CA ARG A 542 -20.38 8.44 15.76
C ARG A 542 -19.65 8.92 14.52
N ASN A 543 -18.96 10.04 14.59
CA ASN A 543 -18.23 10.62 13.46
C ASN A 543 -16.84 10.01 13.29
N GLN A 544 -16.43 9.08 14.16
CA GLN A 544 -15.03 8.71 14.29
C GLN A 544 -14.56 7.66 13.28
N ASN A 545 -13.44 8.00 12.64
CA ASN A 545 -12.34 7.12 12.26
C ASN A 545 -11.30 7.00 13.43
N GLY A 546 -11.72 7.22 14.69
CA GLY A 546 -10.87 7.25 15.88
C GLY A 546 -11.24 6.16 16.89
N ALA A 547 -10.30 5.83 17.77
CA ALA A 547 -10.40 4.71 18.71
C ALA A 547 -11.31 5.03 19.91
N ILE A 548 -12.06 4.05 20.42
CA ILE A 548 -12.94 4.23 21.58
C ILE A 548 -12.15 4.62 22.84
N ALA A 549 -10.92 4.14 22.96
CA ALA A 549 -9.98 4.53 24.00
C ALA A 549 -9.77 6.05 24.09
N GLU A 550 -9.53 6.70 22.95
CA GLU A 550 -9.33 8.15 22.88
C GLU A 550 -10.59 8.94 23.24
N ALA A 551 -11.77 8.39 22.93
CA ALA A 551 -13.05 8.96 23.35
C ALA A 551 -13.23 8.96 24.85
N ILE A 552 -12.89 7.85 25.50
CA ILE A 552 -12.96 7.74 26.96
C ILE A 552 -11.89 8.62 27.62
N HIS A 553 -10.67 8.67 27.05
CA HIS A 553 -9.60 9.52 27.55
C HIS A 553 -9.96 11.01 27.50
N THR A 554 -10.45 11.47 26.34
CA THR A 554 -10.90 12.85 26.14
C THR A 554 -12.07 13.18 27.07
N TRP A 555 -13.00 12.23 27.27
CA TRP A 555 -14.09 12.37 28.24
C TRP A 555 -13.55 12.56 29.67
N LYS A 556 -12.64 11.70 30.14
CA LYS A 556 -12.00 11.82 31.45
C LYS A 556 -11.30 13.17 31.62
N SER A 557 -10.48 13.58 30.64
CA SER A 557 -9.75 14.85 30.71
C SER A 557 -10.67 16.07 30.70
N ASN A 558 -11.82 16.01 30.00
CA ASN A 558 -12.84 17.05 30.09
C ASN A 558 -13.41 17.14 31.51
N PHE A 559 -13.69 16.01 32.16
CA PHE A 559 -14.15 16.00 33.55
C PHE A 559 -13.10 16.61 34.49
N ASP A 560 -11.83 16.20 34.37
CA ASP A 560 -10.75 16.75 35.20
C ASP A 560 -10.67 18.28 35.10
N LYS A 561 -10.73 18.84 33.87
CA LYS A 561 -10.67 20.28 33.63
C LYS A 561 -11.92 21.06 34.05
N GLU A 562 -13.07 20.41 34.03
CA GLU A 562 -14.29 21.00 34.58
C GLU A 562 -14.13 21.27 36.08
N PHE A 563 -13.54 20.33 36.83
CA PHE A 563 -13.24 20.54 38.25
C PHE A 563 -12.16 21.59 38.50
N GLU A 564 -11.32 21.88 37.51
CA GLU A 564 -10.36 23.01 37.53
C GLU A 564 -11.05 24.36 37.22
N GLY A 565 -12.36 24.36 36.89
CA GLY A 565 -13.14 25.56 36.58
C GLY A 565 -12.99 26.05 35.14
N VAL A 566 -12.56 25.18 34.21
CA VAL A 566 -12.46 25.53 32.79
C VAL A 566 -13.83 25.36 32.12
N GLU A 567 -14.39 26.45 31.61
CA GLU A 567 -15.67 26.44 30.88
C GLU A 567 -15.57 25.70 29.54
N GLU A 568 -16.64 24.98 29.16
CA GLU A 568 -16.73 24.28 27.88
C GLU A 568 -16.94 25.24 26.68
N CYS A 569 -16.54 24.80 25.47
CA CYS A 569 -16.86 25.55 24.26
C CYS A 569 -18.37 25.45 23.95
N PRO A 570 -19.10 26.57 23.77
CA PRO A 570 -20.53 26.54 23.49
C PRO A 570 -20.94 25.97 22.12
N ILE A 571 -19.99 25.79 21.18
CA ILE A 571 -20.26 25.25 19.85
C ILE A 571 -20.25 23.72 19.86
N CYS A 572 -19.22 23.11 20.44
CA CYS A 572 -19.05 21.66 20.45
C CYS A 572 -19.40 21.00 21.80
N TYR A 573 -19.72 21.80 22.82
CA TYR A 573 -20.03 21.34 24.18
C TYR A 573 -18.92 20.50 24.84
N SER A 574 -17.66 20.77 24.49
CA SER A 574 -16.47 20.09 25.00
C SER A 574 -15.44 21.11 25.50
N ILE A 575 -14.66 20.76 26.53
CA ILE A 575 -13.53 21.58 27.01
C ILE A 575 -12.30 21.35 26.11
N LEU A 576 -12.01 20.11 25.76
CA LEU A 576 -10.99 19.74 24.79
C LEU A 576 -11.63 19.58 23.41
N HIS A 577 -11.06 20.25 22.40
CA HIS A 577 -11.50 20.04 21.03
C HIS A 577 -11.20 18.60 20.60
N THR A 578 -12.14 17.97 19.90
CA THR A 578 -12.12 16.54 19.60
C THR A 578 -11.01 16.08 18.66
N SER A 579 -10.43 16.97 17.84
CA SER A 579 -9.38 16.61 16.88
C SER A 579 -7.97 17.06 17.26
N ASN A 580 -7.84 18.14 18.04
CA ASN A 580 -6.53 18.76 18.32
C ASN A 580 -6.30 19.01 19.81
N HIS A 581 -7.21 18.54 20.67
CA HIS A 581 -7.15 18.65 22.13
C HIS A 581 -6.88 20.08 22.65
N SER A 582 -7.23 21.11 21.85
CA SER A 582 -7.06 22.50 22.23
C SER A 582 -8.14 22.93 23.23
N LEU A 583 -7.82 23.94 24.04
CA LEU A 583 -8.75 24.58 24.98
C LEU A 583 -9.52 25.73 24.31
N PRO A 584 -10.74 26.07 24.77
CA PRO A 584 -11.43 27.27 24.31
C PRO A 584 -10.71 28.50 24.84
N ARG A 585 -9.96 29.17 23.96
CA ARG A 585 -9.16 30.37 24.31
C ARG A 585 -9.72 31.65 23.71
N LEU A 586 -10.50 31.57 22.63
CA LEU A 586 -11.02 32.75 21.95
C LEU A 586 -12.27 33.26 22.66
N ALA A 587 -12.16 34.35 23.41
CA ALA A 587 -13.27 34.95 24.13
C ALA A 587 -13.99 36.03 23.30
N CYS A 588 -15.32 35.98 23.24
CA CYS A 588 -16.10 37.07 22.67
C CYS A 588 -15.97 38.34 23.53
N LYS A 589 -15.73 39.50 22.90
CA LYS A 589 -15.60 40.78 23.63
C LYS A 589 -16.87 41.19 24.38
N THR A 590 -18.05 40.82 23.85
CA THR A 590 -19.34 41.19 24.42
C THR A 590 -19.79 40.22 25.51
N CYS A 591 -19.95 38.92 25.18
CA CYS A 591 -20.51 37.95 26.12
C CYS A 591 -19.45 37.17 26.92
N ARG A 592 -18.15 37.38 26.65
CA ARG A 592 -16.98 36.78 27.33
C ARG A 592 -16.84 35.25 27.28
N HIS A 593 -17.80 34.55 26.67
CA HIS A 593 -17.72 33.10 26.46
C HIS A 593 -16.56 32.75 25.54
N LYS A 594 -15.89 31.63 25.84
CA LYS A 594 -14.70 31.15 25.13
C LYS A 594 -15.03 30.07 24.11
N PHE A 595 -14.32 30.06 22.99
CA PHE A 595 -14.50 29.10 21.90
C PHE A 595 -13.16 28.48 21.49
N HIS A 596 -13.20 27.24 21.00
CA HIS A 596 -12.07 26.66 20.26
C HIS A 596 -11.88 27.41 18.95
N GLY A 597 -10.63 27.62 18.53
CA GLY A 597 -10.31 28.26 17.25
C GLY A 597 -10.94 27.54 16.06
N ALA A 598 -10.82 26.21 16.02
CA ALA A 598 -11.39 25.38 14.96
C ALA A 598 -12.93 25.46 14.90
N CYS A 599 -13.61 25.36 16.05
CA CYS A 599 -15.07 25.50 16.12
C CYS A 599 -15.54 26.87 15.61
N LEU A 600 -14.89 27.94 16.05
CA LEU A 600 -15.26 29.30 15.69
C LEU A 600 -14.99 29.59 14.21
N TYR A 601 -13.84 29.14 13.69
CA TYR A 601 -13.50 29.27 12.28
C TYR A 601 -14.51 28.54 11.38
N LYS A 602 -14.81 27.27 11.72
CA LYS A 602 -15.85 26.50 11.01
C LYS A 602 -17.21 27.20 11.08
N TRP A 603 -17.57 27.77 12.23
CA TRP A 603 -18.81 28.52 12.35
C TRP A 603 -18.85 29.73 11.41
N PHE A 604 -17.78 30.52 11.34
CA PHE A 604 -17.70 31.69 10.45
C PHE A 604 -17.72 31.30 8.97
N SER A 605 -17.00 30.25 8.58
CA SER A 605 -17.01 29.77 7.20
C SER A 605 -18.37 29.25 6.78
N THR A 606 -19.08 28.55 7.67
CA THR A 606 -20.41 27.99 7.35
C THR A 606 -21.52 29.06 7.38
N SER A 607 -21.39 30.08 8.23
CA SER A 607 -22.40 31.14 8.40
C SER A 607 -22.16 32.38 7.52
N ASN A 608 -21.01 32.47 6.85
CA ASN A 608 -20.55 33.64 6.08
C ASN A 608 -20.57 34.96 6.87
N LYS A 609 -20.49 34.90 8.21
CA LYS A 609 -20.51 36.06 9.11
C LYS A 609 -19.56 35.84 10.28
N SER A 610 -18.77 36.86 10.62
CA SER A 610 -17.87 36.87 11.78
C SER A 610 -18.56 37.32 13.08
N THR A 611 -19.76 36.78 13.34
CA THR A 611 -20.58 37.13 14.51
C THR A 611 -20.57 36.02 15.55
N CYS A 612 -20.50 36.40 16.83
CA CYS A 612 -20.52 35.47 17.96
C CYS A 612 -21.76 34.55 17.91
N PRO A 613 -21.60 33.21 18.02
CA PRO A 613 -22.73 32.28 17.98
C PRO A 613 -23.80 32.52 19.06
N LEU A 614 -23.41 33.13 20.19
CA LEU A 614 -24.30 33.33 21.34
C LEU A 614 -24.99 34.70 21.31
N CYS A 615 -24.23 35.79 21.18
CA CYS A 615 -24.78 37.15 21.27
C CYS A 615 -24.93 37.85 19.92
N GLN A 616 -24.55 37.21 18.81
CA GLN A 616 -24.69 37.73 17.44
C GLN A 616 -23.97 39.06 17.17
N THR A 617 -23.11 39.53 18.08
CA THR A 617 -22.26 40.70 17.86
C THR A 617 -21.01 40.31 17.07
N PRO A 618 -20.39 41.24 16.30
CA PRO A 618 -19.08 41.03 15.70
C PRO A 618 -18.06 40.55 16.75
N PHE A 619 -17.27 39.53 16.40
CA PHE A 619 -16.41 38.81 17.36
C PHE A 619 -15.19 39.60 17.83
#